data_AF-A0AAD8ZU44-F1
#
_entry.id   AF-A0AAD8ZU44-F1
#
_cell.length_a   1.000
_cell.length_b   1.000
_cell.length_c   1.000
_cell.angle_alpha   90.00
_cell.angle_beta   90.00
_cell.angle_gamma   90.00
#
_symmetry.space_group_name_H-M   'P 1'
#
loop_
_entity.id
_entity.type
_entity.pdbx_description
1 polymer ?
#
loop_
_entity_poly.entity_id
_entity_poly.type
_entity_poly.pdbx_seq_one_letter_code
_entity_poly.pdbx_strand_id
1 'polypeptide(L)'
;MTHASFSSAAAIVVKGLCIYNAGLMCCSLRSFQASHKTFRIKRFLAKKQKQNRPIPQWIRMKTGNKIRYNSKRRHWRRTKLGL
;
A
#
# COMPACT_ATOMS: atom_id res chain seq x y z
N MET A 1 -0.31 -6.41 -52.58
CA MET A 1 -0.47 -7.87 -52.78
C MET A 1 0.91 -8.50 -52.64
N THR A 2 1.15 -9.19 -51.53
CA THR A 2 1.84 -10.50 -51.48
C THR A 2 1.88 -10.97 -50.02
N HIS A 3 0.90 -11.83 -49.71
CA HIS A 3 0.92 -13.02 -48.87
C HIS A 3 1.70 -13.04 -47.54
N ALA A 4 0.92 -13.30 -46.49
CA ALA A 4 1.32 -13.89 -45.23
C ALA A 4 1.99 -15.26 -45.42
N SER A 5 2.91 -15.61 -44.50
CA SER A 5 3.26 -16.99 -44.21
C SER A 5 3.36 -17.16 -42.70
N PHE A 6 2.28 -17.71 -42.13
CA PHE A 6 2.29 -18.41 -40.86
C PHE A 6 3.16 -19.66 -41.03
N SER A 7 4.15 -19.86 -40.16
CA SER A 7 4.79 -21.17 -40.02
C SER A 7 4.78 -21.61 -38.55
N SER A 8 3.83 -22.50 -38.31
CA SER A 8 3.77 -23.63 -37.37
C SER A 8 4.51 -23.59 -36.04
N ALA A 9 3.74 -23.89 -34.99
CA ALA A 9 4.17 -24.22 -33.65
C ALA A 9 5.11 -25.43 -33.57
N ALA A 10 6.10 -25.32 -32.68
CA ALA A 10 6.62 -26.45 -31.91
C ALA A 10 7.09 -25.94 -30.55
N ALA A 11 6.22 -26.08 -29.55
CA ALA A 11 6.66 -26.10 -28.16
C ALA A 11 7.48 -27.37 -27.93
N ILE A 12 8.55 -27.29 -27.14
CA ILE A 12 8.93 -28.26 -26.08
C ILE A 12 10.38 -27.98 -25.61
N VAL A 13 10.46 -27.62 -24.31
CA VAL A 13 11.56 -27.79 -23.34
C VAL A 13 12.69 -26.75 -23.32
N VAL A 14 12.41 -25.72 -22.52
CA VAL A 14 13.35 -24.81 -21.89
C VAL A 14 14.26 -25.58 -20.92
N LYS A 15 15.57 -25.63 -21.20
CA LYS A 15 16.63 -25.79 -20.18
C LYS A 15 17.81 -24.85 -20.48
N GLY A 16 17.50 -23.57 -20.63
CA GLY A 16 18.45 -22.49 -20.46
C GLY A 16 18.19 -21.86 -19.11
N LEU A 17 18.93 -22.28 -18.08
CA LEU A 17 18.90 -21.66 -16.77
C LEU A 17 19.57 -20.29 -16.88
N CYS A 18 18.81 -19.29 -17.35
CA CYS A 18 19.17 -17.90 -17.26
C CYS A 18 19.16 -17.49 -15.78
N ILE A 19 20.30 -17.69 -15.11
CA ILE A 19 20.60 -17.07 -13.82
C ILE A 19 20.90 -15.59 -14.10
N TYR A 20 19.88 -14.78 -14.39
CA TYR A 20 19.99 -13.34 -14.18
C TYR A 20 19.62 -13.10 -12.73
N ASN A 21 20.66 -12.81 -11.93
CA ASN A 21 20.64 -12.48 -10.52
C ASN A 21 19.28 -11.96 -10.05
N ALA A 22 18.51 -12.84 -9.42
CA ALA A 22 17.43 -12.47 -8.55
C ALA A 22 18.03 -11.55 -7.47
N GLY A 23 17.79 -10.26 -7.59
CA GLY A 23 17.89 -9.29 -6.51
C GLY A 23 16.85 -9.59 -5.43
N LEU A 24 16.92 -10.79 -4.85
CA LEU A 24 16.49 -11.08 -3.50
C LEU A 24 17.42 -10.28 -2.58
N MET A 25 17.25 -8.96 -2.58
CA MET A 25 17.79 -8.11 -1.54
C MET A 25 17.18 -8.64 -0.25
N CYS A 26 18.02 -9.36 0.49
CA CYS A 26 17.91 -9.74 1.88
C CYS A 26 16.68 -9.08 2.52
N CYS A 27 15.55 -9.79 2.48
CA CYS A 27 14.34 -9.40 3.16
C CYS A 27 14.66 -9.59 4.63
N SER A 28 15.37 -8.62 5.21
CA SER A 28 15.74 -8.62 6.60
C SER A 28 14.43 -8.69 7.37
N LEU A 29 14.11 -9.89 7.87
CA LEU A 29 13.07 -10.17 8.86
C LEU A 29 13.43 -9.50 10.19
N ARG A 30 13.75 -8.20 10.14
CA ARG A 30 13.77 -7.35 11.29
C ARG A 30 12.32 -7.11 11.62
N SER A 31 11.76 -8.03 12.40
CA SER A 31 10.56 -7.78 13.18
C SER A 31 10.76 -6.44 13.85
N PHE A 32 10.15 -5.38 13.31
CA PHE A 32 10.00 -4.11 14.00
C PHE A 32 9.05 -4.40 15.16
N GLN A 33 9.58 -5.03 16.21
CA GLN A 33 8.82 -5.37 17.39
C GLN A 33 8.57 -4.06 18.10
N ALA A 34 7.42 -3.47 17.78
CA ALA A 34 6.90 -2.34 18.53
C ALA A 34 6.82 -2.75 20.01
N SER A 35 7.07 -1.80 20.91
CA SER A 35 7.00 -2.00 22.36
C SER A 35 5.78 -2.84 22.78
N HIS A 36 5.91 -3.66 23.82
CA HIS A 36 4.77 -4.38 24.40
C HIS A 36 3.70 -3.39 24.91
N LYS A 37 2.59 -3.29 24.17
CA LYS A 37 1.44 -2.44 24.50
C LYS A 37 0.24 -3.29 24.87
N THR A 38 -0.57 -2.82 25.81
CA THR A 38 -1.84 -3.44 26.17
C THR A 38 -2.83 -3.40 24.99
N PHE A 39 -3.80 -4.32 24.99
CA PHE A 39 -4.81 -4.41 23.92
C PHE A 39 -5.63 -3.13 23.77
N ARG A 40 -5.96 -2.47 24.89
CA ARG A 40 -6.71 -1.20 24.90
C ARG A 40 -5.94 -0.09 24.18
N ILE A 41 -4.63 0.03 24.42
CA ILE A 41 -3.78 1.01 23.73
C ILE A 41 -3.67 0.67 22.23
N LYS A 42 -3.47 -0.61 21.89
CA LYS A 42 -3.43 -1.06 20.49
C LYS A 42 -4.72 -0.69 19.73
N ARG A 43 -5.89 -0.93 20.32
CA ARG A 43 -7.19 -0.52 19.74
C ARG A 43 -7.31 0.99 19.57
N PHE A 44 -6.86 1.77 20.56
CA PHE A 44 -6.87 3.23 20.46
C PHE A 44 -5.97 3.72 19.32
N LEU A 45 -4.74 3.22 19.24
CA LEU A 45 -3.79 3.58 18.18
C LEU A 45 -4.34 3.23 16.80
N ALA A 46 -4.91 2.02 16.64
CA ALA A 46 -5.55 1.60 15.40
C ALA A 46 -6.72 2.52 15.01
N LYS A 47 -7.57 2.93 15.97
CA LYS A 47 -8.66 3.88 15.72
C LYS A 47 -8.13 5.24 15.28
N LYS A 48 -7.10 5.78 15.95
CA LYS A 48 -6.49 7.06 15.58
C LYS A 48 -5.83 7.02 14.21
N GLN A 49 -5.23 5.89 13.83
CA GLN A 49 -4.68 5.69 12.49
C GLN A 49 -5.79 5.69 11.44
N LYS A 50 -6.89 4.95 11.65
CA LYS A 50 -8.04 4.90 10.74
C LYS A 50 -8.73 6.26 10.58
N GLN A 51 -8.78 7.08 11.63
CA GLN A 51 -9.38 8.43 11.59
C GLN A 51 -8.54 9.43 10.78
N ASN A 52 -7.23 9.21 10.67
CA ASN A 52 -6.30 10.13 10.04
C ASN A 52 -6.26 10.00 8.50
N ARG A 53 -7.43 10.01 7.87
CA ARG A 53 -7.61 9.85 6.42
C ARG A 53 -8.14 11.14 5.76
N PRO A 54 -7.86 11.37 4.46
CA PRO A 54 -8.45 12.48 3.73
C PRO A 54 -9.95 12.25 3.50
N ILE A 55 -10.67 13.31 3.14
CA ILE A 55 -12.10 13.23 2.83
C ILE A 55 -12.28 12.54 1.47
N PRO A 56 -13.23 11.58 1.35
CA PRO A 56 -13.59 10.97 0.08
C PRO A 56 -14.10 11.97 -0.96
N GLN A 57 -13.79 11.72 -2.24
CA GLN A 57 -14.11 12.65 -3.31
C GLN A 57 -15.62 12.88 -3.49
N TRP A 58 -16.44 11.83 -3.41
CA TRP A 58 -17.89 11.94 -3.56
C TRP A 58 -18.55 12.85 -2.52
N ILE A 59 -17.94 13.01 -1.32
CA ILE A 59 -18.42 13.95 -0.30
C ILE A 59 -18.18 15.41 -0.73
N ARG A 60 -17.08 15.67 -1.45
CA ARG A 60 -16.77 16.99 -2.00
C ARG A 60 -17.73 17.38 -3.13
N MET A 61 -18.24 16.38 -3.85
CA MET A 61 -19.17 16.57 -4.97
C MET A 61 -20.63 16.75 -4.52
N LYS A 62 -20.95 16.51 -3.24
CA LYS A 62 -22.30 16.76 -2.72
C LYS A 62 -22.63 18.26 -2.73
N THR A 63 -23.76 18.61 -3.34
CA THR A 63 -24.29 19.97 -3.36
C THR A 63 -24.56 20.48 -1.94
N GLY A 64 -24.30 21.77 -1.69
CA GLY A 64 -24.54 22.41 -0.39
C GLY A 64 -23.55 22.04 0.73
N ASN A 65 -22.50 21.25 0.43
CA ASN A 65 -21.52 20.85 1.44
C ASN A 65 -20.39 21.88 1.61
N LYS A 66 -20.21 22.38 2.84
CA LYS A 66 -19.14 23.34 3.20
C LYS A 66 -17.79 22.67 3.50
N ILE A 67 -17.78 21.35 3.71
CA ILE A 67 -16.59 20.63 4.17
C ILE A 67 -15.63 20.37 2.99
N ARG A 68 -14.44 20.97 3.03
CA ARG A 68 -13.40 20.81 1.98
C ARG A 68 -12.26 19.87 2.38
N TYR A 69 -11.81 19.93 3.62
CA TYR A 69 -10.72 19.12 4.17
C TYR A 69 -11.07 18.63 5.58
N ASN A 70 -10.37 17.60 6.05
CA ASN A 70 -10.56 17.08 7.40
C ASN A 70 -9.77 17.93 8.40
N SER A 71 -10.46 18.83 9.11
CA SER A 71 -9.85 19.70 10.14
C SER A 71 -9.21 18.93 11.29
N LYS A 72 -9.66 17.69 11.55
CA LYS A 72 -9.15 16.82 12.62
C LYS A 72 -7.99 15.92 12.15
N ARG A 73 -7.51 16.09 10.90
CA ARG A 73 -6.35 15.34 10.39
C ARG A 73 -5.10 15.73 11.18
N ARG A 74 -4.30 14.74 11.55
CA ARG A 74 -3.16 14.89 12.46
C ARG A 74 -1.86 14.49 11.76
N HIS A 75 -0.79 15.26 11.94
CA HIS A 75 0.55 14.82 11.57
C HIS A 75 1.34 14.40 12.83
N TRP A 76 2.03 13.27 12.76
CA TRP A 76 2.65 12.66 13.95
C TRP A 76 3.84 13.45 14.52
N ARG A 77 4.55 14.21 13.68
CA ARG A 77 5.62 15.09 14.16
C ARG A 77 5.07 16.31 14.90
N ARG A 78 3.98 16.92 14.40
CA ARG A 78 3.43 18.19 14.93
C ARG A 78 2.61 18.01 16.21
N THR A 79 1.70 17.04 16.27
CA THR A 79 0.79 16.88 17.41
C THR A 79 0.79 15.43 17.91
N LYS A 80 0.97 15.25 19.23
CA LYS A 80 1.07 13.94 19.89
C LYS A 80 -0.29 13.44 20.37
N LEU A 81 -0.40 12.14 20.65
CA LEU A 81 -1.66 11.48 20.99
C LEU A 81 -2.02 11.53 22.49
N GLY A 82 -1.08 11.90 23.36
CA GLY A 82 -1.28 11.98 24.81
C GLY A 82 -1.78 10.65 25.38
N LEU A 83 -0.96 9.61 25.27
CA LEU A 83 -1.24 8.25 25.72
C LEU A 83 -0.31 7.87 26.88
#